data_AF-A0A1V1T2J0-F1
#
_entry.id   AF-A0A1V1T2J0-F1
#
_cell.length_a   1.000
_cell.length_b   1.000
_cell.length_c   1.000
_cell.angle_alpha   90.00
_cell.angle_beta   90.00
_cell.angle_gamma   90.00
#
_symmetry.space_group_name_H-M   'P 1'
#
loop_
_entity.id
_entity.type
_entity.pdbx_description
1 polymer ?
#
loop_
_entity_poly.entity_id
_entity_poly.type
_entity_poly.pdbx_seq_one_letter_code
_entity_poly.pdbx_strand_id
1 'polypeptide(L)'
;MPLAAFRKSEQHDELTRLANEHLQSDLEPSDREALLKATTRVATATTVGSLIGLGLGLYASIRLGRVRADMFTAFRAGEKPASVVFANGTQEAAPDATPLVRPTKFGDFATYFFCGLGGTLLGGELGLLTGTWSASRKIDKDPARRERIQKAYRLFRIDVLRKEIARLENGSTAVTDGSRSWITKTRDIIHR
;
A
#
# COMPACT_ATOMS: atom_id res chain seq x y z
N MET A 1 5.88 -5.06 2.05
CA MET A 1 6.72 -3.85 2.15
C MET A 1 8.09 -4.17 1.59
N PRO A 2 8.62 -3.41 0.62
CA PRO A 2 9.89 -3.74 -0.02
C PRO A 2 11.06 -3.52 0.93
N LEU A 3 12.06 -4.40 0.89
CA LEU A 3 13.31 -4.33 1.67
C LEU A 3 14.08 -3.01 1.46
N ALA A 4 13.85 -2.31 0.36
CA ALA A 4 14.41 -1.00 0.09
C ALA A 4 13.99 0.08 1.11
N ALA A 5 12.79 -0.03 1.70
CA ALA A 5 12.31 0.93 2.71
C ALA A 5 13.04 0.81 4.06
N PHE A 6 13.68 -0.35 4.31
CA PHE A 6 14.50 -0.59 5.51
C PHE A 6 15.98 -0.29 5.29
N ARG A 7 16.40 0.05 4.06
CA ARG A 7 17.76 0.51 3.82
C ARG A 7 17.88 1.91 4.42
N LYS A 8 18.58 2.01 5.54
CA LYS A 8 19.02 3.29 6.10
C LYS A 8 19.92 3.93 5.06
N SER A 9 19.34 4.79 4.22
CA SER A 9 20.07 5.59 3.27
C SER A 9 20.42 6.90 3.97
N GLU A 10 21.63 7.41 3.74
CA GLU A 10 22.01 8.74 4.24
C GLU A 10 21.00 9.81 3.81
N GLN A 11 20.35 9.59 2.66
CA GLN A 11 19.26 10.42 2.16
C GLN A 11 18.06 10.49 3.11
N HIS A 12 17.63 9.37 3.69
CA HIS A 12 16.52 9.33 4.63
C HIS A 12 16.88 10.01 5.95
N ASP A 13 18.09 9.79 6.45
CA ASP A 13 18.57 10.42 7.68
C ASP A 13 18.71 11.94 7.51
N GLU A 14 19.17 12.41 6.35
CA GLU A 14 19.26 13.83 6.02
C GLU A 14 17.88 14.50 5.89
N LEU A 15 16.92 13.84 5.24
CA LEU A 15 15.55 14.34 5.13
C LEU A 15 14.87 14.39 6.50
N THR A 16 15.13 13.39 7.35
CA THR A 16 14.62 13.35 8.73
C THR A 16 15.22 14.49 9.55
N ARG A 17 16.52 14.78 9.39
CA ARG A 17 17.17 15.92 10.05
C ARG A 17 16.56 17.25 9.61
N LEU A 18 16.39 17.45 8.31
CA LEU A 18 15.78 18.66 7.75
C LEU A 18 14.33 18.83 8.24
N ALA A 19 13.55 17.75 8.28
CA ALA A 19 12.19 17.77 8.79
C ALA A 19 12.16 18.17 10.29
N ASN A 20 13.07 17.62 11.09
CA ASN A 20 13.20 17.97 12.51
C ASN A 20 13.61 19.43 12.72
N GLU A 21 14.49 19.96 11.87
CA GLU A 21 14.91 21.36 11.90
C GLU A 21 13.71 22.29 11.67
N HIS A 22 12.95 22.10 10.59
CA HIS A 22 11.75 22.90 10.33
C HIS A 22 10.64 22.72 11.38
N LEU A 23 10.48 21.52 11.94
CA LEU A 23 9.54 21.30 13.04
C LEU A 23 9.93 22.08 14.30
N GLN A 24 11.22 22.24 14.56
CA GLN A 24 11.73 22.94 15.74
C GLN A 24 11.82 24.46 15.53
N SER A 25 12.27 24.92 14.36
CA SER A 25 12.50 26.33 14.04
C SER A 25 11.22 27.09 13.68
N ASP A 26 10.35 26.48 12.87
CA ASP A 26 9.27 27.20 12.19
C ASP A 26 7.91 27.04 12.88
N LEU A 27 7.79 26.10 13.83
CA LEU A 27 6.56 25.86 14.59
C LEU A 27 6.71 26.24 16.06
N GLU A 28 5.60 26.72 16.62
CA GLU A 28 5.45 26.86 18.06
C GLU A 28 5.34 25.48 18.75
N PRO A 29 5.71 25.38 20.04
CA PRO A 29 5.53 24.15 20.82
C PRO A 29 4.08 23.62 20.79
N SER A 30 3.10 24.53 20.82
CA SER A 30 1.67 24.22 20.77
C SER A 30 1.25 23.56 19.45
N ASP A 31 1.81 24.01 18.33
CA ASP A 31 1.51 23.49 17.00
C ASP A 31 2.17 22.13 16.78
N ARG A 32 3.39 21.93 17.30
CA ARG A 32 4.05 20.62 17.32
C ARG A 32 3.23 19.58 18.08
N GLU A 33 2.74 19.93 19.26
CA GLU A 33 1.86 19.04 20.02
C GLU A 33 0.55 18.72 19.28
N ALA A 34 -0.03 19.71 18.60
CA ALA A 34 -1.23 19.50 17.80
C ALA A 34 -0.98 18.52 16.65
N LEU A 35 0.17 18.63 15.98
CA LEU A 35 0.59 17.67 14.95
C LEU A 35 0.84 16.27 15.52
N LEU A 36 1.51 16.15 16.67
CA LEU A 36 1.71 14.86 17.34
C LEU A 36 0.38 14.21 17.77
N LYS A 37 -0.55 15.01 18.29
CA LYS A 37 -1.91 14.55 18.63
C LYS A 37 -2.69 14.14 17.39
N ALA A 38 -2.48 14.80 16.25
CA ALA A 38 -3.08 14.44 14.98
C ALA A 38 -2.52 13.12 14.44
N THR A 39 -1.19 12.95 14.39
CA THR A 39 -0.54 11.73 13.89
C THR A 39 -0.86 10.52 14.76
N THR A 40 -0.83 10.65 16.08
CA THR A 40 -1.22 9.58 17.01
C THR A 40 -2.68 9.19 16.85
N ARG A 41 -3.58 10.15 16.56
CA ARG A 41 -4.99 9.86 16.28
C ARG A 41 -5.19 9.11 14.96
N VAL A 42 -4.46 9.50 13.92
CA VAL A 42 -4.47 8.78 12.63
C VAL A 42 -3.94 7.36 12.81
N ALA A 43 -2.82 7.20 13.53
CA ALA A 43 -2.22 5.91 13.80
C ALA A 43 -3.15 5.01 14.62
N THR A 44 -3.77 5.53 15.68
CA THR A 44 -4.71 4.74 16.50
C THR A 44 -5.95 4.34 15.72
N ALA A 45 -6.55 5.25 14.94
CA ALA A 45 -7.70 4.93 14.09
C ALA A 45 -7.37 3.89 13.01
N THR A 46 -6.20 4.00 12.37
CA THR A 46 -5.70 3.01 11.38
C THR A 46 -5.50 1.66 12.04
N THR A 47 -4.84 1.60 13.19
CA THR A 47 -4.59 0.34 13.92
C THR A 47 -5.90 -0.33 14.34
N VAL A 48 -6.83 0.43 14.90
CA VAL A 48 -8.16 -0.08 15.30
C VAL A 48 -8.92 -0.57 14.07
N GLY A 49 -8.91 0.21 12.98
CA GLY A 49 -9.53 -0.17 11.71
C GLY A 49 -8.96 -1.47 11.14
N SER A 50 -7.63 -1.62 11.13
CA SER A 50 -6.95 -2.84 10.69
C SER A 50 -7.32 -4.06 11.53
N LEU A 51 -7.42 -3.91 12.85
CA LEU A 51 -7.83 -5.01 13.74
C LEU A 51 -9.27 -5.44 13.49
N ILE A 52 -10.19 -4.48 13.35
CA ILE A 52 -11.59 -4.75 13.01
C ILE A 52 -11.67 -5.42 11.63
N GLY A 53 -10.94 -4.90 10.66
CA GLY A 53 -10.86 -5.43 9.30
C GLY A 53 -10.34 -6.86 9.26
N LEU A 54 -9.30 -7.18 10.02
CA LEU A 54 -8.79 -8.54 10.17
C LEU A 54 -9.85 -9.46 10.77
N GLY A 55 -10.53 -9.02 11.83
CA GLY A 55 -11.62 -9.78 12.46
C GLY A 55 -12.75 -10.08 11.48
N LEU A 56 -13.18 -9.08 10.71
CA LEU A 56 -14.19 -9.24 9.65
C LEU A 56 -13.70 -10.16 8.52
N GLY A 57 -12.44 -10.05 8.13
CA GLY A 57 -11.81 -10.93 7.13
C GLY A 57 -11.78 -12.38 7.58
N LEU A 58 -11.44 -12.64 8.84
CA LEU A 58 -11.43 -13.97 9.43
C LEU A 58 -12.87 -14.53 9.57
N TYR A 59 -13.83 -13.69 9.96
CA TYR A 59 -15.23 -14.10 9.97
C TYR A 59 -15.73 -14.48 8.58
N ALA A 60 -15.39 -13.68 7.55
CA ALA A 60 -15.76 -13.95 6.17
C ALA A 60 -15.12 -15.24 5.64
N SER A 61 -13.86 -15.53 5.99
CA SER A 61 -13.20 -16.78 5.57
C SER A 61 -13.86 -18.00 6.19
N ILE A 62 -14.20 -17.96 7.49
CA ILE A 62 -14.94 -19.04 8.16
C ILE A 62 -16.33 -19.23 7.52
N ARG A 63 -17.03 -18.14 7.22
CA ARG A 63 -18.35 -18.18 6.58
C ARG A 63 -18.28 -18.79 5.19
N LEU A 64 -17.31 -18.39 4.37
CA LEU A 64 -17.09 -18.94 3.03
C LEU A 64 -16.74 -20.43 3.06
N GLY A 65 -15.92 -20.86 4.02
CA GLY A 65 -15.60 -22.27 4.23
C GLY A 65 -16.85 -23.10 4.51
N ARG A 66 -17.75 -22.60 5.37
CA ARG A 66 -19.04 -23.26 5.65
C ARG A 66 -19.91 -23.36 4.41
N VAL A 67 -20.08 -22.28 3.65
CA VAL A 67 -20.89 -22.29 2.41
C VAL A 67 -20.35 -23.31 1.40
N ARG A 68 -19.02 -23.41 1.23
CA ARG A 68 -18.43 -24.41 0.34
C ARG A 68 -18.69 -25.84 0.81
N ALA A 69 -18.60 -26.10 2.12
CA ALA A 69 -18.87 -27.41 2.69
C ALA A 69 -20.35 -27.81 2.50
N ASP A 70 -21.28 -26.88 2.74
CA ASP A 70 -22.71 -27.10 2.54
C ASP A 70 -23.01 -27.39 1.06
N MET A 71 -22.41 -26.61 0.16
CA MET A 71 -22.54 -26.79 -1.29
C MET A 71 -21.99 -28.14 -1.75
N PHE A 72 -20.81 -28.55 -1.28
CA PHE A 72 -20.25 -29.86 -1.57
C PHE A 72 -21.14 -31.00 -1.06
N THR A 73 -21.72 -30.84 0.13
CA THR A 73 -22.63 -31.83 0.72
C THR A 73 -23.90 -31.95 -0.11
N ALA A 74 -24.46 -30.84 -0.57
CA ALA A 74 -25.63 -30.81 -1.46
C ALA A 74 -25.34 -31.50 -2.81
N PHE A 75 -24.19 -31.23 -3.44
CA PHE A 75 -23.80 -31.90 -4.69
C PHE A 75 -23.50 -33.38 -4.53
N ARG A 76 -23.01 -33.79 -3.35
CA ARG A 76 -22.74 -35.21 -3.05
C ARG A 76 -24.02 -36.00 -2.74
N ALA A 77 -24.97 -35.36 -2.06
CA ALA A 77 -26.21 -35.99 -1.62
C ALA A 77 -27.33 -35.92 -2.68
N GLY A 78 -27.24 -35.01 -3.65
CA GLY A 78 -28.18 -34.91 -4.76
C GLY A 78 -28.01 -36.03 -5.78
N GLU A 79 -29.11 -36.42 -6.42
CA GLU A 79 -29.07 -37.35 -7.56
C GLU A 79 -28.27 -36.73 -8.71
N LYS A 80 -27.28 -37.48 -9.22
CA LYS A 80 -26.44 -37.03 -10.33
C LYS A 80 -27.19 -37.28 -11.65
N PRO A 81 -27.39 -36.27 -12.52
CA PRO A 81 -28.00 -36.49 -13.82
C PRO A 81 -27.10 -37.42 -14.65
N ALA A 82 -27.61 -38.56 -15.09
CA ALA A 82 -26.82 -39.56 -15.83
C ALA A 82 -26.54 -39.13 -17.29
N SER A 83 -27.40 -38.29 -17.86
CA SER A 83 -27.26 -37.82 -19.25
C SER A 83 -27.97 -36.49 -19.49
N VAL A 84 -27.43 -35.71 -20.43
CA VAL A 84 -28.07 -34.51 -20.96
C VAL A 84 -28.51 -34.82 -22.39
N VAL A 85 -29.78 -34.58 -22.71
CA VAL A 85 -30.30 -34.74 -24.07
C VAL A 85 -30.29 -33.38 -24.74
N PHE A 86 -29.47 -33.22 -25.77
CA PHE A 86 -29.41 -31.99 -26.55
C PHE A 86 -30.57 -31.91 -27.54
N ALA A 87 -30.93 -30.71 -27.98
CA ALA A 87 -32.06 -30.48 -28.90
C ALA A 87 -31.91 -31.20 -30.26
N ASN A 88 -30.70 -31.62 -30.61
CA ASN A 88 -30.36 -32.42 -31.79
C ASN A 88 -30.56 -33.95 -31.56
N GLY A 89 -31.04 -34.38 -30.40
CA GLY A 89 -31.25 -35.78 -30.04
C GLY A 89 -29.99 -36.51 -29.57
N THR A 90 -28.83 -35.84 -29.53
CA THR A 90 -27.59 -36.42 -29.03
C THR A 90 -27.64 -36.50 -27.50
N GLN A 91 -27.32 -37.67 -26.96
CA GLN A 91 -27.27 -37.91 -25.53
C GLN A 91 -25.80 -37.98 -25.09
N GLU A 92 -25.36 -37.04 -24.26
CA GLU A 92 -24.01 -37.06 -23.67
C GLU A 92 -24.10 -37.31 -22.16
N ALA A 93 -23.09 -37.99 -21.61
CA ALA A 93 -22.97 -38.17 -20.17
C ALA A 93 -22.77 -36.81 -19.50
N ALA A 94 -23.57 -36.50 -18.47
CA ALA A 94 -23.41 -35.24 -17.77
C ALA A 94 -22.02 -35.20 -17.09
N PRO A 95 -21.24 -34.12 -17.25
CA PRO A 95 -19.93 -34.01 -16.63
C PRO A 95 -20.07 -33.95 -15.11
N ASP A 96 -19.31 -34.78 -14.39
CA ASP A 96 -19.30 -34.74 -12.92
C ASP A 96 -18.59 -33.46 -12.44
N ALA A 97 -19.38 -32.52 -11.92
CA ALA A 97 -18.87 -31.26 -11.37
C ALA A 97 -18.36 -31.39 -9.93
N THR A 98 -18.63 -32.51 -9.24
CA THR A 98 -18.20 -32.77 -7.84
C THR A 98 -16.71 -32.47 -7.56
N PRO A 99 -15.75 -32.86 -8.42
CA PRO A 99 -14.33 -32.57 -8.19
C PRO A 99 -13.98 -31.07 -8.20
N LEU A 100 -14.74 -30.22 -8.90
CA LEU A 100 -14.50 -28.77 -8.96
C LEU A 100 -14.94 -28.04 -7.69
N VAL A 101 -15.96 -28.58 -7.01
CA VAL A 101 -16.54 -27.98 -5.80
C VAL A 101 -15.90 -28.54 -4.52
N ARG A 102 -15.01 -29.52 -4.67
CA ARG A 102 -14.37 -30.20 -3.55
C ARG A 102 -13.55 -29.20 -2.71
N PRO A 103 -13.77 -29.14 -1.38
CA PRO A 103 -12.92 -28.36 -0.49
C PRO A 103 -11.46 -28.84 -0.59
N THR A 104 -10.53 -27.90 -0.76
CA THR A 104 -9.09 -28.19 -0.82
C THR A 104 -8.33 -27.40 0.23
N LYS A 105 -7.28 -27.99 0.79
CA LYS A 105 -6.44 -27.34 1.81
C LYS A 105 -5.79 -26.06 1.28
N PHE A 106 -5.40 -26.04 0.00
CA PHE A 106 -4.83 -24.86 -0.63
C PHE A 106 -5.87 -23.74 -0.82
N GLY A 107 -7.10 -24.09 -1.23
CA GLY A 107 -8.20 -23.14 -1.32
C GLY A 107 -8.58 -22.54 0.04
N ASP A 108 -8.54 -23.33 1.10
CA ASP A 108 -8.77 -22.85 2.46
C ASP A 108 -7.67 -21.88 2.89
N PHE A 109 -6.38 -22.24 2.69
CA PHE A 109 -5.26 -21.35 2.96
C PHE A 109 -5.39 -20.01 2.21
N ALA A 110 -5.66 -20.06 0.90
CA ALA A 110 -5.86 -18.87 0.08
C ALA A 110 -7.02 -18.03 0.63
N THR A 111 -8.11 -18.65 1.07
CA THR A 111 -9.27 -17.94 1.62
C THR A 111 -8.90 -17.20 2.90
N TYR A 112 -8.22 -17.85 3.85
CA TYR A 112 -7.75 -17.17 5.07
C TYR A 112 -6.73 -16.07 4.78
N PHE A 113 -5.81 -16.30 3.84
CA PHE A 113 -4.80 -15.32 3.47
C PHE A 113 -5.42 -14.09 2.80
N PHE A 114 -6.22 -14.26 1.75
CA PHE A 114 -6.80 -13.14 1.01
C PHE A 114 -7.90 -12.42 1.80
N CYS A 115 -8.76 -13.15 2.52
CA CYS A 115 -9.76 -12.50 3.36
C CYS A 115 -9.11 -11.80 4.56
N GLY A 116 -8.09 -12.39 5.17
CA GLY A 116 -7.34 -11.76 6.27
C GLY A 116 -6.58 -10.52 5.81
N LEU A 117 -5.79 -10.64 4.74
CA LEU A 117 -5.02 -9.54 4.17
C LEU A 117 -5.94 -8.44 3.62
N GLY A 118 -6.94 -8.82 2.82
CA GLY A 118 -7.93 -7.91 2.26
C GLY A 118 -8.73 -7.20 3.33
N GLY A 119 -9.18 -7.94 4.36
CA GLY A 119 -9.87 -7.36 5.51
C GLY A 119 -9.00 -6.36 6.26
N THR A 120 -7.74 -6.70 6.53
CA THR A 120 -6.78 -5.82 7.23
C THR A 120 -6.51 -4.55 6.42
N LEU A 121 -6.29 -4.68 5.10
CA LEU A 121 -6.06 -3.54 4.22
C LEU A 121 -7.28 -2.62 4.14
N LEU A 122 -8.47 -3.18 3.87
CA LEU A 122 -9.70 -2.41 3.80
C LEU A 122 -10.02 -1.72 5.13
N GLY A 123 -9.87 -2.44 6.25
CA GLY A 123 -10.07 -1.87 7.58
C GLY A 123 -9.04 -0.79 7.91
N GLY A 124 -7.79 -0.99 7.54
CA GLY A 124 -6.70 -0.04 7.72
C GLY A 124 -6.90 1.24 6.92
N GLU A 125 -7.28 1.15 5.65
CA GLU A 125 -7.56 2.30 4.80
C GLU A 125 -8.78 3.08 5.30
N LEU A 126 -9.84 2.41 5.73
CA LEU A 126 -10.98 3.06 6.36
C LEU A 126 -10.60 3.74 7.68
N GLY A 127 -9.77 3.09 8.50
CA GLY A 127 -9.21 3.66 9.72
C GLY A 127 -8.33 4.89 9.44
N LEU A 128 -7.55 4.85 8.36
CA LEU A 128 -6.70 5.96 7.91
C LEU A 128 -7.57 7.13 7.43
N LEU A 129 -8.58 6.87 6.60
CA LEU A 129 -9.50 7.90 6.09
C LEU A 129 -10.27 8.57 7.23
N THR A 130 -10.82 7.79 8.15
CA THR A 130 -11.56 8.31 9.31
C THR A 130 -10.63 9.05 10.28
N GLY A 131 -9.42 8.52 10.51
CA GLY A 131 -8.40 9.14 11.33
C GLY A 131 -7.93 10.47 10.77
N THR A 132 -7.63 10.52 9.47
CA THR A 132 -7.20 11.75 8.76
C THR A 132 -8.31 12.78 8.74
N TRP A 133 -9.54 12.40 8.42
CA TRP A 133 -10.69 13.32 8.48
C TRP A 133 -10.86 13.93 9.87
N SER A 134 -10.81 13.09 10.92
CA SER A 134 -10.94 13.56 12.29
C SER A 134 -9.77 14.43 12.75
N ALA A 135 -8.55 14.15 12.29
CA ALA A 135 -7.35 14.91 12.60
C ALA A 135 -7.34 16.26 11.87
N SER A 136 -7.64 16.29 10.57
CA SER A 136 -7.76 17.51 9.77
C SER A 136 -8.78 18.46 10.38
N ARG A 137 -9.96 17.94 10.77
CA ARG A 137 -10.99 18.75 11.43
C ARG A 137 -10.50 19.40 12.73
N LYS A 138 -9.55 18.80 13.45
CA LYS A 138 -8.98 19.38 14.67
C LYS A 138 -7.92 20.45 14.38
N ILE A 139 -7.12 20.25 13.34
CA ILE A 139 -6.13 21.25 12.89
C ILE A 139 -6.83 22.48 12.31
N ASP A 140 -7.90 22.26 11.54
CA ASP A 140 -8.69 23.31 10.88
C ASP A 140 -9.51 24.19 11.83
N LYS A 141 -9.63 23.83 13.11
CA LYS A 141 -10.33 24.65 14.11
C LYS A 141 -9.63 25.98 14.39
N ASP A 142 -8.31 26.03 14.22
CA ASP A 142 -7.51 27.24 14.42
C ASP A 142 -6.88 27.65 13.08
N PRO A 143 -7.41 28.69 12.41
CA PRO A 143 -6.94 29.10 11.09
C PRO A 143 -5.50 29.63 11.14
N ALA A 144 -5.09 30.28 12.23
CA ALA A 144 -3.74 30.81 12.37
C ALA A 144 -2.71 29.67 12.52
N ARG A 145 -3.05 28.65 13.31
CA ARG A 145 -2.24 27.41 13.39
C ARG A 145 -2.10 26.74 12.03
N ARG A 146 -3.21 26.60 11.31
CA ARG A 146 -3.21 25.98 9.97
C ARG A 146 -2.25 26.72 9.03
N GLU A 147 -2.30 28.05 9.01
CA GLU A 147 -1.40 28.86 8.17
C GLU A 147 0.07 28.68 8.55
N ARG A 148 0.40 28.66 9.84
CA ARG A 148 1.78 28.41 10.31
C ARG A 148 2.29 27.04 9.89
N ILE A 149 1.49 25.99 10.10
CA ILE A 149 1.83 24.62 9.69
C ILE A 149 2.02 24.54 8.17
N GLN A 150 1.13 25.15 7.39
CA GLN A 150 1.24 25.14 5.92
C GLN A 150 2.47 25.89 5.42
N LYS A 151 2.82 27.01 6.05
CA LYS A 151 4.03 27.77 5.73
C LYS A 151 5.28 26.95 6.00
N ALA A 152 5.40 26.36 7.18
CA ALA A 152 6.53 25.50 7.54
C ALA A 152 6.64 24.29 6.60
N TYR A 153 5.52 23.65 6.27
CA TYR A 153 5.51 22.55 5.32
C TYR A 153 5.96 22.97 3.91
N ARG A 154 5.59 24.18 3.47
CA ARG A 154 6.03 24.72 2.17
C ARG A 154 7.54 24.98 2.16
N LEU A 155 8.09 25.57 3.21
CA LEU A 155 9.52 25.81 3.36
C LEU A 155 10.31 24.49 3.34
N PHE A 156 9.86 23.51 4.13
CA PHE A 156 10.42 22.17 4.12
C PHE A 156 10.43 21.55 2.71
N ARG A 157 9.32 21.61 1.96
CA ARG A 157 9.27 21.08 0.59
C ARG A 157 10.24 21.79 -0.36
N ILE A 158 10.40 23.12 -0.22
CA ILE A 158 11.36 23.88 -1.00
C ILE A 158 12.78 23.38 -0.74
N ASP A 159 13.14 23.17 0.52
CA ASP A 159 14.50 22.74 0.88
C ASP A 159 14.76 21.27 0.50
N VAL A 160 13.75 20.39 0.58
CA VAL A 160 13.83 19.04 0.01
C VAL A 160 14.08 19.09 -1.49
N LEU A 161 13.35 19.92 -2.24
CA LEU A 161 13.53 20.05 -3.69
C LEU A 161 14.90 20.65 -4.05
N ARG A 162 15.38 21.64 -3.30
CA ARG A 162 16.72 22.21 -3.49
C ARG A 162 17.80 21.15 -3.31
N LYS A 163 17.68 20.29 -2.31
CA LYS A 163 18.62 19.19 -2.09
C LYS A 163 18.56 18.16 -3.21
N GLU A 164 17.36 17.84 -3.70
CA GLU A 164 17.22 16.92 -4.81
C GLU A 164 17.84 17.48 -6.09
N ILE A 165 17.66 18.77 -6.37
CA ILE A 165 18.32 19.47 -7.48
C ILE A 165 19.85 19.40 -7.33
N ALA A 166 20.38 19.76 -6.16
CA ALA A 166 21.82 19.71 -5.91
C ALA A 166 22.40 18.28 -6.09
N ARG A 167 21.63 17.25 -5.73
CA ARG A 167 22.02 15.85 -5.97
C ARG A 167 22.01 15.50 -7.45
N LEU A 168 21.00 15.94 -8.20
CA LEU A 168 20.92 15.72 -9.65
C LEU A 168 22.05 16.45 -10.40
N GLU A 169 22.42 17.65 -9.95
CA GLU A 169 23.56 18.40 -10.48
C GLU A 169 24.89 17.68 -10.19
N ASN A 170 25.09 17.21 -8.94
CA ASN A 170 26.29 16.48 -8.53
C ASN A 170 26.38 15.06 -9.12
N GLY A 171 25.26 14.43 -9.46
CA GLY A 171 25.22 13.15 -10.17
C GLY A 171 25.44 13.29 -11.68
N SER A 172 25.05 14.44 -12.25
CA SER A 172 25.26 14.74 -13.67
C SER A 172 26.71 15.03 -14.03
N THR A 173 27.51 15.54 -13.09
CA THR A 173 28.95 15.79 -13.31
C THR A 173 29.76 14.49 -13.50
N ALA A 174 29.32 13.37 -12.91
CA ALA A 174 29.98 12.06 -13.10
C ALA A 174 29.75 11.45 -14.49
N VAL A 175 28.66 11.81 -15.19
CA VAL A 175 28.36 11.29 -16.54
C VAL A 175 29.05 12.10 -17.63
N THR A 176 29.37 13.38 -17.39
CA THR A 176 29.99 14.25 -18.39
C THR A 176 31.50 14.09 -18.55
N ASP A 177 32.21 13.47 -17.60
CA ASP A 177 33.67 13.26 -17.71
C ASP A 177 34.05 11.91 -18.36
N GLY A 178 33.20 10.87 -18.20
CA GLY A 178 33.42 9.56 -18.82
C GLY A 178 33.00 9.45 -20.29
N SER A 179 32.06 10.29 -20.75
CA SER A 179 31.47 10.17 -22.11
C SER A 179 32.20 10.99 -23.18
N ARG A 180 33.20 11.81 -22.83
CA ARG A 180 34.00 12.59 -23.80
C ARG A 180 35.29 11.91 -24.26
N SER A 181 35.68 10.80 -23.65
CA SER A 181 36.93 10.07 -23.95
C SER A 181 36.90 9.30 -25.29
N TRP A 182 35.74 8.79 -25.71
CA TRP A 182 35.65 8.01 -26.96
C TRP A 182 35.49 8.86 -28.22
N ILE A 183 35.02 10.11 -28.08
CA ILE A 183 34.85 11.07 -29.20
C ILE A 183 36.20 11.67 -29.61
N THR A 184 37.14 11.84 -28.67
CA THR A 184 38.50 12.30 -29.01
C THR A 184 39.34 11.18 -29.63
N LYS A 185 39.14 9.92 -29.20
CA LYS A 185 39.88 8.77 -29.75
C LYS A 185 39.51 8.39 -31.18
N THR A 186 38.29 8.70 -31.62
CA THR A 186 37.84 8.43 -33.00
C THR A 186 38.36 9.43 -34.01
N ARG A 187 38.76 10.64 -33.57
CA ARG A 187 39.28 11.68 -34.45
C ARG A 187 40.74 11.44 -34.89
N ASP A 188 41.52 10.71 -34.09
CA ASP A 188 42.91 10.35 -34.41
C ASP A 188 43.04 9.14 -35.35
N ILE A 189 41.97 8.34 -35.52
CA ILE A 189 41.97 7.16 -36.41
C ILE A 189 41.66 7.56 -37.87
N ILE A 190 41.02 8.71 -38.08
CA ILE A 190 40.61 9.17 -39.43
C ILE A 190 41.75 9.95 -40.13
N HIS A 191 42.82 10.31 -39.41
CA HIS A 191 43.94 11.08 -39.96
C HIS A 191 45.27 10.30 -40.00
N ARG A 192 45.23 8.96 -40.03
CA ARG A 192 46.43 8.11 -40.21
C ARG A 192 46.30 7.17 -41.39
#